data_AF-A0ABD6EQR5-F1
#
_entry.id   AF-A0ABD6EQR5-F1
#
_cell.length_a   1.000
_cell.length_b   1.000
_cell.length_c   1.000
_cell.angle_alpha   90.00
_cell.angle_beta   90.00
_cell.angle_gamma   90.00
#
_symmetry.space_group_name_H-M   'P 1'
#
loop_
_entity.id
_entity.type
_entity.pdbx_description
1 polymer ?
#
loop_
_entity_poly.entity_id
_entity_poly.type
_entity_poly.pdbx_seq_one_letter_code
_entity_poly.pdbx_strand_id
1 'polypeptide(L)'
;MVGRRESVGNWLKNMIRKEPMPSLPPGPKKIFYCLTCGNISEAIVEAVNSNYPSLAIALSTFLDVPRRMYKDQLNVWTEQEAKRYVNEDLLRVYMLLAGEVQTLVNGRIVYLNEGLSWMQALGMFLWYRIPLKGSVKDSITAFEIDIERRKALDTFGHTVFFELIKLAFDQSHSMESVIEPCGFTQDPFDYHMSWHLWSVLSSYGYRHMTEKSEHHLHIPYAEQLARMGLIHFAIFVVLHITDNYCRTSAVEEILSRYALKTGEPSYRTMRECLHIPERLIARARYFRAKEEGDYHAMCKFAISGEMYDVAHRIFMDSVAPEAVTSDDYKTLGEFSAILGSVADQIPEWGPLGRTYVDFYHLHTGIREIVDDAQVTELLELAYSLEHRLSSMNTRTPCQRLSVSIISRIVFEVVNGFTSKQAIDIPLKLDDGLTVSSRTCQNDVVMSKPVLS
;
A
#
# COMPACT_ATOMS: atom_id res chain seq x y z
N MET A 1 -17.72 4.69 34.82
CA MET A 1 -18.14 5.77 33.89
C MET A 1 -17.66 7.15 34.34
N VAL A 2 -17.77 7.52 35.62
CA VAL A 2 -17.30 8.83 36.15
C VAL A 2 -15.83 9.11 35.83
N GLY A 3 -14.93 8.13 36.05
CA GLY A 3 -13.51 8.30 35.72
C GLY A 3 -13.20 8.57 34.23
N ARG A 4 -13.99 8.04 33.28
CA ARG A 4 -13.78 8.33 31.85
C ARG A 4 -14.14 9.78 31.51
N ARG A 5 -15.22 10.29 32.11
CA ARG A 5 -15.63 11.70 31.97
C ARG A 5 -14.56 12.65 32.49
N GLU A 6 -14.04 12.37 33.67
CA GLU A 6 -12.98 13.16 34.28
C GLU A 6 -11.67 13.09 33.48
N SER A 7 -11.29 11.91 32.99
CA SER A 7 -10.10 11.76 32.13
C SER A 7 -10.21 12.57 30.83
N VAL A 8 -11.35 12.49 30.13
CA VAL A 8 -11.58 13.29 28.91
C VAL A 8 -11.64 14.78 29.24
N GLY A 9 -12.28 15.14 30.35
CA GLY A 9 -12.31 16.52 30.85
C GLY A 9 -10.92 17.07 31.14
N ASN A 10 -10.07 16.31 31.83
CA ASN A 10 -8.70 16.71 32.15
C ASN A 10 -7.82 16.78 30.90
N TRP A 11 -8.01 15.85 29.96
CA TRP A 11 -7.33 15.90 28.67
C TRP A 11 -7.69 17.16 27.89
N LEU A 12 -8.98 17.53 27.82
CA LEU A 12 -9.43 18.78 27.18
C LEU A 12 -8.79 20.00 27.84
N LYS A 13 -8.75 20.06 29.18
CA LYS A 13 -8.06 21.16 29.90
C LYS A 13 -6.59 21.26 29.50
N ASN A 14 -5.90 20.13 29.43
CA ASN A 14 -4.48 20.09 29.07
C ASN A 14 -4.24 20.50 27.61
N MET A 15 -5.14 20.16 26.69
CA MET A 15 -5.03 20.56 25.29
C MET A 15 -5.28 22.06 25.12
N ILE A 16 -6.34 22.60 25.74
CA ILE A 16 -6.67 24.03 25.67
C ILE A 16 -5.56 24.88 26.31
N ARG A 17 -4.93 24.42 27.40
CA ARG A 17 -3.80 25.14 28.03
C ARG A 17 -2.55 25.27 27.16
N LYS A 18 -2.39 24.39 26.15
CA LYS A 18 -1.26 24.48 25.21
C LYS A 18 -1.50 25.57 24.16
N GLU A 19 -2.75 25.98 23.94
CA GLU A 19 -3.05 27.09 23.05
C GLU A 19 -2.58 28.41 23.71
N PRO A 20 -1.95 29.32 22.97
CA PRO A 20 -1.48 30.58 23.52
C PRO A 20 -2.68 31.37 24.06
N MET A 21 -2.61 31.75 25.34
CA MET A 21 -3.58 32.63 25.97
C MET A 21 -3.72 33.91 25.13
N PRO A 22 -4.90 34.24 24.60
CA PRO A 22 -5.12 35.54 24.01
C PRO A 22 -4.90 36.59 25.09
N SER A 23 -4.25 37.72 24.78
CA SER A 23 -4.16 38.84 25.70
C SER A 23 -5.54 39.49 25.84
N LEU A 24 -6.41 38.91 26.68
CA LEU A 24 -7.75 39.40 26.93
C LEU A 24 -7.74 40.51 27.99
N PRO A 25 -8.55 41.58 27.81
CA PRO A 25 -8.69 42.62 28.83
C PRO A 25 -9.34 42.04 30.10
N PRO A 26 -8.99 42.58 31.29
CA PRO A 26 -9.65 42.20 32.54
C PRO A 26 -11.15 42.52 32.47
N GLY A 27 -11.99 41.63 32.99
CA GLY A 27 -13.44 41.75 32.95
C GLY A 27 -14.18 40.47 32.54
N PRO A 28 -15.47 40.59 32.16
CA PRO A 28 -16.34 39.43 31.87
C PRO A 28 -15.82 38.50 30.77
N LYS A 29 -15.10 39.05 29.78
CA LYS A 29 -14.45 38.29 28.70
C LYS A 29 -13.43 37.29 29.22
N LYS A 30 -12.55 37.72 30.13
CA LYS A 30 -11.51 36.88 30.70
C LYS A 30 -12.10 35.85 31.66
N ILE A 31 -13.13 36.22 32.43
CA ILE A 31 -13.89 35.29 33.27
C ILE A 31 -14.53 34.19 32.42
N PHE A 32 -15.21 34.57 31.33
CA PHE A 32 -15.82 33.62 30.40
C PHE A 32 -14.78 32.69 29.78
N TYR A 33 -13.63 33.22 29.36
CA TYR A 33 -12.53 32.42 28.83
C TYR A 33 -11.98 31.41 29.86
N CYS A 34 -11.76 31.81 31.12
CA CYS A 34 -11.32 30.87 32.15
C CYS A 34 -12.32 29.73 32.37
N LEU A 35 -13.63 30.02 32.24
CA LEU A 35 -14.68 29.01 32.31
C LEU A 35 -14.63 28.06 31.10
N THR A 36 -14.42 28.56 29.88
CA THR A 36 -14.26 27.71 28.68
C THR A 36 -12.98 26.86 28.70
N CYS A 37 -11.99 27.22 29.53
CA CYS A 37 -10.82 26.39 29.83
C CYS A 37 -11.04 25.37 30.96
N GLY A 38 -12.21 25.37 31.61
CA GLY A 38 -12.51 24.46 32.73
C GLY A 38 -11.83 24.83 34.05
N ASN A 39 -11.31 26.06 34.18
CA ASN A 39 -10.63 26.57 35.37
C ASN A 39 -11.57 27.48 36.18
N ILE A 40 -12.42 26.89 37.01
CA ILE A 40 -13.38 27.63 37.85
C ILE A 40 -12.65 28.52 38.87
N SER A 41 -11.55 28.04 39.46
CA SER A 41 -10.78 28.78 40.47
C SER A 41 -10.21 30.10 39.94
N GLU A 42 -9.59 30.07 38.75
CA GLU A 42 -9.06 31.26 38.10
C GLU A 42 -10.18 32.21 37.68
N ALA A 43 -11.33 31.68 37.23
CA ALA A 43 -12.50 32.50 36.92
C ALA A 43 -13.04 33.25 38.16
N ILE A 44 -13.04 32.60 39.34
CA ILE A 44 -13.46 33.23 40.61
C ILE A 44 -12.47 34.35 40.99
N VAL A 45 -11.16 34.09 40.92
CA VAL A 45 -10.14 35.10 41.24
C VAL A 45 -10.24 36.29 40.30
N GLU A 46 -10.43 36.06 39.00
CA GLU A 46 -10.60 37.13 38.02
C GLU A 46 -11.90 37.92 38.24
N ALA A 47 -12.99 37.27 38.66
CA ALA A 47 -14.23 37.93 39.02
C ALA A 47 -14.09 38.85 40.23
N VAL A 48 -13.31 38.44 41.24
CA VAL A 48 -12.96 39.29 42.39
C VAL A 48 -12.11 40.49 41.94
N ASN A 49 -11.07 40.24 41.14
CA ASN A 49 -10.17 41.29 40.64
C ASN A 49 -10.87 42.30 39.72
N SER A 50 -11.85 41.85 38.95
CA SER A 50 -12.65 42.67 38.04
C SER A 50 -13.85 43.36 38.70
N ASN A 51 -13.97 43.29 40.03
CA ASN A 51 -15.03 43.91 40.84
C ASN A 51 -16.45 43.34 40.59
N TYR A 52 -16.58 42.02 40.39
CA TYR A 52 -17.85 41.30 40.29
C TYR A 52 -18.02 40.28 41.44
N PRO A 53 -18.23 40.72 42.70
CA PRO A 53 -18.28 39.82 43.86
C PRO A 53 -19.50 38.88 43.84
N SER A 54 -20.67 39.36 43.41
CA SER A 54 -21.87 38.53 43.30
C SER A 54 -21.70 37.40 42.28
N LEU A 55 -20.96 37.66 41.21
CA LEU A 55 -20.62 36.65 40.21
C LEU A 55 -19.62 35.63 40.78
N ALA A 56 -18.61 36.09 41.52
CA ALA A 56 -17.65 35.20 42.18
C ALA A 56 -18.35 34.22 43.14
N ILE A 57 -19.33 34.70 43.92
CA ILE A 57 -20.15 33.85 44.80
C ILE A 57 -20.98 32.86 43.98
N ALA A 58 -21.62 33.30 42.90
CA ALA A 58 -22.38 32.41 42.03
C ALA A 58 -21.48 31.31 41.42
N LEU A 59 -20.29 31.67 40.93
CA LEU A 59 -19.30 30.73 40.38
C LEU A 59 -18.70 29.78 41.44
N SER A 60 -18.72 30.13 42.71
CA SER A 60 -18.27 29.23 43.78
C SER A 60 -19.34 28.18 44.16
N THR A 61 -20.62 28.52 44.00
CA THR A 61 -21.75 27.72 44.48
C THR A 61 -22.51 26.98 43.37
N PHE A 62 -22.23 27.27 42.09
CA PHE A 62 -23.06 26.79 40.98
C PHE A 62 -23.12 25.26 40.81
N LEU A 63 -22.12 24.53 41.29
CA LEU A 63 -22.12 23.06 41.22
C LEU A 63 -23.13 22.43 42.18
N ASP A 64 -23.42 23.12 43.28
CA ASP A 64 -24.29 22.65 44.37
C ASP A 64 -25.71 23.26 44.31
N VAL A 65 -25.85 24.45 43.70
CA VAL A 65 -27.11 25.19 43.62
C VAL A 65 -27.94 24.75 42.40
N PRO A 66 -29.26 24.54 42.54
CA PRO A 66 -30.12 24.22 41.41
C PRO A 66 -30.18 25.36 40.39
N ARG A 67 -29.96 25.03 39.12
CA ARG A 67 -29.91 26.00 38.00
C ARG A 67 -31.18 26.82 37.76
N ARG A 68 -32.29 26.47 38.41
CA ARG A 68 -33.58 27.18 38.31
C ARG A 68 -33.42 28.66 38.66
N MET A 69 -32.65 28.98 39.70
CA MET A 69 -32.43 30.36 40.14
C MET A 69 -31.83 31.25 39.04
N TYR A 70 -30.86 30.71 38.28
CA TYR A 70 -30.24 31.43 37.18
C TYR A 70 -31.16 31.52 35.96
N LYS A 71 -32.00 30.50 35.72
CA LYS A 71 -33.03 30.55 34.66
C LYS A 71 -34.08 31.60 34.95
N ASP A 72 -34.56 31.68 36.19
CA ASP A 72 -35.54 32.68 36.61
C ASP A 72 -34.96 34.08 36.44
N GLN A 73 -33.68 34.28 36.79
CA GLN A 73 -32.99 35.54 36.54
C GLN A 73 -32.91 35.91 35.05
N LEU A 74 -32.62 34.94 34.17
CA LEU A 74 -32.61 35.15 32.72
C LEU A 74 -34.02 35.45 32.17
N ASN A 75 -35.06 34.83 32.72
CA ASN A 75 -36.45 35.11 32.37
C ASN A 75 -36.83 36.54 32.74
N VAL A 76 -36.51 36.99 33.96
CA VAL A 76 -36.73 38.38 34.40
C VAL A 76 -36.02 39.37 33.47
N TRP A 77 -34.77 39.10 33.06
CA TRP A 77 -34.07 39.95 32.10
C TRP A 77 -34.70 39.93 30.70
N THR A 78 -35.38 38.85 30.34
CA THR A 78 -36.12 38.76 29.07
C THR A 78 -37.39 39.60 29.14
N GLU A 79 -38.16 39.46 30.23
CA GLU A 79 -39.41 40.19 30.46
C GLU A 79 -39.20 41.70 30.56
N GLN A 80 -38.09 42.13 31.18
CA GLN A 80 -37.76 43.55 31.36
C GLN A 80 -37.00 44.16 30.16
N GLU A 81 -36.76 43.39 29.10
CA GLU A 81 -35.86 43.75 27.99
C GLU A 81 -34.44 44.18 28.43
N ALA A 82 -34.04 43.86 29.66
CA ALA A 82 -32.78 44.28 30.26
C ALA A 82 -31.55 43.66 29.56
N LYS A 83 -31.74 42.53 28.84
CA LYS A 83 -30.70 41.90 28.02
C LYS A 83 -30.03 42.85 27.02
N ARG A 84 -30.69 43.95 26.65
CA ARG A 84 -30.14 44.99 25.75
C ARG A 84 -28.94 45.73 26.34
N TYR A 85 -28.89 45.85 27.66
CA TYR A 85 -27.90 46.68 28.36
C TYR A 85 -26.85 45.85 29.09
N VAL A 86 -27.04 44.53 29.16
CA VAL A 86 -26.09 43.61 29.78
C VAL A 86 -24.94 43.34 28.80
N ASN A 87 -23.71 43.37 29.30
CA ASN A 87 -22.53 42.96 28.53
C ASN A 87 -22.71 41.51 28.01
N GLU A 88 -22.47 41.29 26.71
CA GLU A 88 -22.68 39.98 26.07
C GLU A 88 -21.92 38.83 26.76
N ASP A 89 -20.70 39.08 27.23
CA ASP A 89 -19.88 38.05 27.88
C ASP A 89 -20.36 37.75 29.30
N LEU A 90 -20.91 38.75 30.00
CA LEU A 90 -21.56 38.52 31.29
C LEU A 90 -22.86 37.72 31.11
N LEU A 91 -23.64 38.03 30.06
CA LEU A 91 -24.83 37.26 29.71
C LEU A 91 -24.47 35.79 29.41
N ARG A 92 -23.37 35.55 28.66
CA ARG A 92 -22.86 34.20 28.39
C ARG A 92 -22.49 33.44 29.66
N VAL A 93 -21.90 34.09 30.67
CA VAL A 93 -21.61 33.45 31.97
C VAL A 93 -22.91 33.06 32.70
N TYR A 94 -23.93 33.93 32.72
CA TYR A 94 -25.22 33.58 33.32
C TYR A 94 -25.96 32.48 32.54
N MET A 95 -25.86 32.48 31.21
CA MET A 95 -26.38 31.40 30.35
C MET A 95 -25.73 30.06 30.69
N LEU A 96 -24.41 30.04 30.90
CA LEU A 96 -23.69 28.84 31.34
C LEU A 96 -24.23 28.32 32.68
N LEU A 97 -24.40 29.20 33.66
CA LEU A 97 -24.92 28.87 35.00
C LEU A 97 -26.36 28.33 34.94
N ALA A 98 -27.19 28.89 34.06
CA ALA A 98 -28.54 28.41 33.81
C ALA A 98 -28.58 27.07 33.03
N GLY A 99 -27.48 26.72 32.35
CA GLY A 99 -27.39 25.58 31.44
C GLY A 99 -28.13 25.81 30.12
N GLU A 100 -28.26 27.06 29.69
CA GLU A 100 -28.86 27.46 28.42
C GLU A 100 -27.78 27.70 27.37
N VAL A 101 -28.02 27.22 26.15
CA VAL A 101 -27.02 27.22 25.06
C VAL A 101 -27.24 28.39 24.09
N GLN A 102 -28.47 28.90 24.01
CA GLN A 102 -28.87 29.97 23.12
C GLN A 102 -29.81 30.92 23.84
N THR A 103 -29.68 32.22 23.60
CA THR A 103 -30.69 33.20 24.00
C THR A 103 -30.96 34.17 22.85
N LEU A 104 -32.19 34.67 22.80
CA LEU A 104 -32.56 35.71 21.83
C LEU A 104 -32.30 37.08 22.45
N VAL A 105 -31.42 37.87 21.81
CA VAL A 105 -31.14 39.26 22.17
C VAL A 105 -31.43 40.10 20.93
N ASN A 106 -32.43 40.99 20.99
CA ASN A 106 -32.78 41.91 19.90
C ASN A 106 -32.98 41.27 18.52
N GLY A 107 -33.66 40.11 18.48
CA GLY A 107 -33.89 39.38 17.23
C GLY A 107 -32.67 38.64 16.67
N ARG A 108 -31.51 38.73 17.34
CA ARG A 108 -30.33 37.91 17.05
C ARG A 108 -30.27 36.75 18.06
N ILE A 109 -29.99 35.55 17.56
CA ILE A 109 -29.72 34.39 18.41
C ILE A 109 -28.25 34.47 18.79
N VAL A 110 -27.97 34.68 20.07
CA VAL A 110 -26.62 34.62 20.62
C VAL A 110 -26.40 33.21 21.16
N TYR A 111 -25.45 32.49 20.58
CA TYR A 111 -25.02 31.20 21.07
C TYR A 111 -23.91 31.36 22.10
N LEU A 112 -23.95 30.51 23.12
CA LEU A 112 -22.89 30.41 24.13
C LEU A 112 -21.53 30.08 23.51
N ASN A 113 -21.54 29.27 22.44
CA ASN A 113 -20.35 28.70 21.81
C ASN A 113 -19.90 29.45 20.54
N GLU A 114 -20.35 30.70 20.35
CA GLU A 114 -19.90 31.54 19.24
C GLU A 114 -18.39 31.85 19.34
N GLY A 115 -17.65 31.55 18.27
CA GLY A 115 -16.21 31.82 18.20
C GLY A 115 -15.32 30.95 19.08
N LEU A 116 -15.87 29.92 19.74
CA LEU A 116 -15.10 28.97 20.53
C LEU A 116 -14.58 27.81 19.69
N SER A 117 -13.42 27.25 20.07
CA SER A 117 -12.92 26.01 19.48
C SER A 117 -13.83 24.83 19.86
N TRP A 118 -13.83 23.76 19.05
CA TRP A 118 -14.65 22.58 19.35
C TRP A 118 -14.31 21.97 20.71
N MET A 119 -13.04 22.02 21.13
CA MET A 119 -12.58 21.52 22.43
C MET A 119 -13.20 22.31 23.58
N GLN A 120 -13.20 23.64 23.46
CA GLN A 120 -13.81 24.55 24.44
C GLN A 120 -15.32 24.33 24.50
N ALA A 121 -15.99 24.26 23.34
CA ALA A 121 -17.43 24.03 23.27
C ALA A 121 -17.81 22.67 23.88
N LEU A 122 -17.13 21.58 23.51
CA LEU A 122 -17.35 20.24 24.08
C LEU A 122 -17.07 20.20 25.58
N GLY A 123 -15.99 20.87 26.03
CA GLY A 123 -15.65 21.01 27.45
C GLY A 123 -16.79 21.63 28.25
N MET A 124 -17.44 22.67 27.72
CA MET A 124 -18.58 23.33 28.38
C MET A 124 -19.76 22.38 28.59
N PHE A 125 -20.06 21.53 27.59
CA PHE A 125 -21.07 20.49 27.71
C PHE A 125 -20.70 19.44 28.75
N LEU A 126 -19.43 19.04 28.79
CA LEU A 126 -18.91 18.00 29.67
C LEU A 126 -18.75 18.45 31.13
N TRP A 127 -18.36 19.69 31.39
CA TRP A 127 -18.11 20.19 32.75
C TRP A 127 -19.36 20.78 33.38
N TYR A 128 -20.16 21.53 32.62
CA TYR A 128 -21.17 22.42 33.22
C TYR A 128 -22.60 22.10 32.83
N ARG A 129 -22.89 21.54 31.64
CA ARG A 129 -24.29 21.37 31.18
C ARG A 129 -24.98 20.15 31.77
N ILE A 130 -24.33 19.01 31.89
CA ILE A 130 -24.99 17.83 32.48
C ILE A 130 -24.49 17.67 33.92
N PRO A 131 -25.37 17.45 34.90
CA PRO A 131 -24.95 17.16 36.27
C PRO A 131 -23.86 16.07 36.28
N LEU A 132 -22.92 16.10 37.22
CA LEU A 132 -21.80 15.15 37.29
C LEU A 132 -22.23 13.67 37.26
N LYS A 133 -23.50 13.38 37.57
CA LYS A 133 -24.13 12.04 37.54
C LYS A 133 -24.72 11.62 36.19
N GLY A 134 -24.87 12.52 35.22
CA GLY A 134 -25.44 12.20 33.90
C GLY A 134 -24.44 11.47 32.99
N SER A 135 -24.97 10.80 31.96
CA SER A 135 -24.15 10.05 31.00
C SER A 135 -23.33 11.00 30.13
N VAL A 136 -22.11 10.58 29.79
CA VAL A 136 -21.28 11.32 28.82
C VAL A 136 -21.88 11.25 27.42
N LYS A 137 -22.57 10.15 27.09
CA LYS A 137 -23.29 10.00 25.82
C LYS A 137 -24.29 11.12 25.61
N ASP A 138 -25.05 11.46 26.64
CA ASP A 138 -26.02 12.58 26.61
C ASP A 138 -25.32 13.94 26.41
N SER A 139 -24.08 14.09 26.87
CA SER A 139 -23.30 15.31 26.68
C SER A 139 -22.85 15.48 25.24
N ILE A 140 -22.46 14.38 24.60
CA ILE A 140 -22.03 14.35 23.20
C ILE A 140 -23.23 14.53 22.28
N THR A 141 -24.34 13.81 22.48
CA THR A 141 -25.54 13.98 21.65
C THR A 141 -26.10 15.39 21.76
N ALA A 142 -26.09 15.96 22.96
CA ALA A 142 -26.56 17.32 23.16
C ALA A 142 -25.60 18.39 22.58
N PHE A 143 -24.33 18.04 22.36
CA PHE A 143 -23.36 18.84 21.62
C PHE A 143 -23.57 18.72 20.11
N GLU A 144 -23.83 17.53 19.58
CA GLU A 144 -24.14 17.31 18.16
C GLU A 144 -25.39 18.09 17.73
N ILE A 145 -26.46 18.03 18.53
CA ILE A 145 -27.68 18.83 18.30
C ILE A 145 -27.36 20.34 18.25
N ASP A 146 -26.39 20.80 19.04
CA ASP A 146 -25.97 22.20 19.05
C ASP A 146 -25.12 22.56 17.81
N ILE A 147 -24.27 21.64 17.33
CA ILE A 147 -23.52 21.81 16.08
C ILE A 147 -24.47 21.89 14.88
N GLU A 148 -25.44 20.97 14.79
CA GLU A 148 -26.43 20.94 13.71
C GLU A 148 -27.24 22.24 13.66
N ARG A 149 -27.69 22.72 14.82
CA ARG A 149 -28.43 23.99 14.94
C ARG A 149 -27.61 25.20 14.49
N ARG A 150 -26.30 25.19 14.76
CA ARG A 150 -25.38 26.26 14.35
C ARG A 150 -24.92 26.13 12.89
N LYS A 151 -25.24 25.02 12.20
CA LYS A 151 -24.67 24.67 10.88
C LYS A 151 -23.15 24.78 10.87
N ALA A 152 -22.51 24.47 11.99
CA ALA A 152 -21.08 24.71 12.21
C ALA A 152 -20.21 23.48 11.90
N LEU A 153 -20.74 22.48 11.17
CA LEU A 153 -19.98 21.29 10.78
C LEU A 153 -18.68 21.65 10.06
N ASP A 154 -18.74 22.63 9.15
CA ASP A 154 -17.59 23.07 8.34
C ASP A 154 -16.46 23.68 9.20
N THR A 155 -16.80 24.33 10.31
CA THR A 155 -15.84 24.96 11.22
C THR A 155 -15.16 23.95 12.16
N PHE A 156 -15.82 22.81 12.41
CA PHE A 156 -15.38 21.80 13.38
C PHE A 156 -14.77 20.56 12.73
N GLY A 157 -14.50 20.61 11.42
CA GLY A 157 -13.95 19.56 10.54
C GLY A 157 -13.59 18.27 11.26
N HIS A 158 -14.38 17.21 11.01
CA HIS A 158 -14.34 15.86 11.59
C HIS A 158 -13.02 15.47 12.27
N THR A 159 -12.70 16.01 13.45
CA THR A 159 -11.41 15.68 14.07
C THR A 159 -11.42 14.24 14.56
N VAL A 160 -10.35 13.50 14.31
CA VAL A 160 -10.21 12.12 14.80
C VAL A 160 -10.35 12.05 16.31
N PHE A 161 -9.91 13.08 17.04
CA PHE A 161 -10.08 13.13 18.49
C PHE A 161 -11.56 13.11 18.90
N PHE A 162 -12.42 13.84 18.20
CA PHE A 162 -13.85 13.83 18.48
C PHE A 162 -14.49 12.48 18.17
N GLU A 163 -14.14 11.88 17.03
CA GLU A 163 -14.66 10.56 16.63
C GLU A 163 -14.15 9.44 17.56
N LEU A 164 -12.91 9.51 18.05
CA LEU A 164 -12.38 8.61 19.08
C LEU A 164 -13.08 8.78 20.43
N ILE A 165 -13.42 10.01 20.80
CA ILE A 165 -14.22 10.29 21.99
C ILE A 165 -15.59 9.62 21.83
N LYS A 166 -16.24 9.75 20.67
CA LYS A 166 -17.51 9.05 20.40
C LYS A 166 -17.36 7.54 20.53
N LEU A 167 -16.36 6.94 19.89
CA LEU A 167 -16.10 5.50 19.96
C LEU A 167 -15.85 5.01 21.40
N ALA A 168 -15.21 5.82 22.24
CA ALA A 168 -14.95 5.49 23.65
C ALA A 168 -16.22 5.45 24.51
N PHE A 169 -17.26 6.20 24.13
CA PHE A 169 -18.52 6.31 24.86
C PHE A 169 -19.68 5.55 24.20
N ASP A 170 -19.60 5.31 22.89
CA ASP A 170 -20.56 4.52 22.12
C ASP A 170 -19.82 3.48 21.27
N GLN A 171 -19.88 2.22 21.71
CA GLN A 171 -19.20 1.12 21.02
C GLN A 171 -19.85 0.77 19.68
N SER A 172 -21.10 1.22 19.44
CA SER A 172 -21.79 1.06 18.16
C SER A 172 -21.45 2.14 17.14
N HIS A 173 -20.57 3.09 17.47
CA HIS A 173 -20.15 4.13 16.54
C HIS A 173 -19.40 3.51 15.35
N SER A 174 -19.67 4.02 14.14
CA SER A 174 -19.07 3.48 12.90
C SER A 174 -17.56 3.68 12.92
N MET A 175 -16.83 2.58 12.78
CA MET A 175 -15.38 2.58 12.72
C MET A 175 -14.87 3.28 11.45
N GLU A 176 -15.64 3.21 10.35
CA GLU A 176 -15.30 3.88 9.10
C GLU A 176 -15.19 5.40 9.29
N SER A 177 -16.12 6.01 10.04
CA SER A 177 -16.11 7.45 10.29
C SER A 177 -14.89 7.92 11.11
N VAL A 178 -14.33 7.05 11.95
CA VAL A 178 -13.16 7.36 12.79
C VAL A 178 -11.86 7.28 11.99
N ILE A 179 -11.81 6.40 10.98
CA ILE A 179 -10.62 6.12 10.18
C ILE A 179 -10.54 7.02 8.94
N GLU A 180 -11.58 7.82 8.66
CA GLU A 180 -11.61 8.73 7.51
C GLU A 180 -10.36 9.65 7.46
N PRO A 181 -9.61 9.68 6.34
CA PRO A 181 -8.40 10.49 6.18
C PRO A 181 -8.57 11.98 6.52
N CYS A 182 -9.75 12.52 6.19
CA CYS A 182 -10.13 13.92 6.42
C CYS A 182 -10.05 14.34 7.89
N GLY A 183 -10.04 13.39 8.83
CA GLY A 183 -9.93 13.72 10.25
C GLY A 183 -8.50 13.86 10.77
N PHE A 184 -7.50 13.48 9.97
CA PHE A 184 -6.08 13.60 10.31
C PHE A 184 -5.38 14.71 9.54
N THR A 185 -5.70 14.82 8.26
CA THR A 185 -5.03 15.74 7.33
C THR A 185 -6.06 16.46 6.47
N GLN A 186 -5.61 17.53 5.79
CA GLN A 186 -6.44 18.22 4.80
C GLN A 186 -6.51 17.43 3.48
N ASP A 187 -5.67 16.41 3.31
CA ASP A 187 -5.58 15.61 2.10
C ASP A 187 -6.47 14.36 2.23
N PRO A 188 -7.59 14.28 1.47
CA PRO A 188 -8.53 13.15 1.58
C PRO A 188 -7.94 11.80 1.17
N PHE A 189 -6.76 11.81 0.57
CA PHE A 189 -6.06 10.62 0.09
C PHE A 189 -4.92 10.19 0.99
N ASP A 190 -4.72 10.80 2.17
CA ASP A 190 -3.69 10.39 3.12
C ASP A 190 -4.17 9.35 4.13
N TYR A 191 -3.95 8.07 3.81
CA TYR A 191 -4.36 6.94 4.66
C TYR A 191 -3.31 6.51 5.69
N HIS A 192 -2.18 7.22 5.81
CA HIS A 192 -1.09 6.84 6.70
C HIS A 192 -1.52 6.73 8.17
N MET A 193 -2.06 7.82 8.73
CA MET A 193 -2.50 7.84 10.12
C MET A 193 -3.74 6.98 10.36
N SER A 194 -4.65 6.93 9.37
CA SER A 194 -5.82 6.07 9.36
C SER A 194 -5.45 4.58 9.54
N TRP A 195 -4.44 4.10 8.80
CA TRP A 195 -4.00 2.71 8.87
C TRP A 195 -3.34 2.36 10.22
N HIS A 196 -2.52 3.27 10.75
CA HIS A 196 -1.89 3.07 12.05
C HIS A 196 -2.89 3.10 13.19
N LEU A 197 -3.85 4.03 13.17
CA LEU A 197 -4.90 4.09 14.16
C LEU A 197 -5.74 2.82 14.14
N TRP A 198 -6.14 2.35 12.95
CA TRP A 198 -6.85 1.08 12.79
C TRP A 198 -6.08 -0.06 13.42
N SER A 199 -4.79 -0.22 13.06
CA SER A 199 -3.94 -1.31 13.58
C SER A 199 -3.88 -1.32 15.11
N VAL A 200 -3.79 -0.14 15.73
CA VAL A 200 -3.83 -0.01 17.20
C VAL A 200 -5.21 -0.40 17.73
N LEU A 201 -6.31 0.12 17.17
CA LEU A 201 -7.66 -0.17 17.62
C LEU A 201 -8.03 -1.66 17.47
N SER A 202 -7.62 -2.30 16.38
CA SER A 202 -7.77 -3.75 16.18
C SER A 202 -7.03 -4.55 17.24
N SER A 203 -5.85 -4.10 17.66
CA SER A 203 -5.08 -4.74 18.75
C SER A 203 -5.79 -4.62 20.12
N TYR A 204 -6.53 -3.53 20.34
CA TYR A 204 -7.37 -3.33 21.53
C TYR A 204 -8.70 -4.11 21.47
N GLY A 205 -9.02 -4.76 20.36
CA GLY A 205 -10.20 -5.61 20.19
C GLY A 205 -11.35 -4.97 19.41
N TYR A 206 -11.19 -3.78 18.85
CA TYR A 206 -12.18 -3.17 17.96
C TYR A 206 -12.10 -3.80 16.57
N ARG A 207 -13.08 -4.65 16.21
CA ARG A 207 -13.12 -5.40 14.94
C ARG A 207 -14.38 -5.12 14.11
N HIS A 208 -15.00 -3.96 14.32
CA HIS A 208 -16.31 -3.63 13.75
C HIS A 208 -16.25 -3.01 12.35
N MET A 209 -15.15 -3.20 11.61
CA MET A 209 -15.01 -2.67 10.25
C MET A 209 -15.40 -3.72 9.22
N THR A 210 -16.05 -3.30 8.14
CA THR A 210 -16.33 -4.22 7.03
C THR A 210 -15.05 -4.57 6.26
N GLU A 211 -14.98 -5.79 5.71
CA GLU A 211 -13.83 -6.25 4.90
C GLU A 211 -13.52 -5.30 3.72
N LYS A 212 -14.56 -4.69 3.13
CA LYS A 212 -14.41 -3.71 2.04
C LYS A 212 -13.70 -2.44 2.50
N SER A 213 -14.06 -1.93 3.67
CA SER A 213 -13.43 -0.74 4.26
C SER A 213 -12.00 -1.03 4.69
N GLU A 214 -11.71 -2.22 5.25
CA GLU A 214 -10.34 -2.67 5.51
C GLU A 214 -9.52 -2.71 4.23
N HIS A 215 -10.05 -3.31 3.18
CA HIS A 215 -9.38 -3.36 1.89
C HIS A 215 -9.10 -1.96 1.31
N HIS A 216 -10.06 -1.05 1.44
CA HIS A 216 -9.93 0.36 1.05
C HIS A 216 -8.92 1.14 1.90
N LEU A 217 -8.55 0.64 3.07
CA LEU A 217 -7.48 1.21 3.90
C LEU A 217 -6.10 0.65 3.53
N HIS A 218 -6.03 -0.68 3.30
CA HIS A 218 -4.77 -1.37 3.01
C HIS A 218 -4.18 -0.99 1.66
N ILE A 219 -4.97 -0.97 0.58
CA ILE A 219 -4.43 -0.75 -0.77
C ILE A 219 -3.87 0.67 -0.93
N PRO A 220 -4.62 1.76 -0.65
CA PRO A 220 -4.11 3.10 -0.90
C PRO A 220 -2.87 3.40 -0.05
N TYR A 221 -2.84 2.98 1.21
CA TYR A 221 -1.66 3.16 2.05
C TYR A 221 -0.45 2.37 1.54
N ALA A 222 -0.66 1.12 1.10
CA ALA A 222 0.41 0.35 0.46
C ALA A 222 0.92 1.02 -0.82
N GLU A 223 0.04 1.59 -1.65
CA GLU A 223 0.44 2.33 -2.85
C GLU A 223 1.26 3.58 -2.51
N GLN A 224 0.88 4.32 -1.46
CA GLN A 224 1.65 5.48 -1.00
C GLN A 224 3.08 5.09 -0.61
N LEU A 225 3.23 4.03 0.19
CA LEU A 225 4.53 3.50 0.59
C LEU A 225 5.35 3.04 -0.62
N ALA A 226 4.71 2.35 -1.57
CA ALA A 226 5.37 1.88 -2.78
C ALA A 226 5.85 3.04 -3.67
N ARG A 227 5.06 4.13 -3.77
CA ARG A 227 5.46 5.37 -4.47
C ARG A 227 6.68 6.03 -3.82
N MET A 228 6.78 5.97 -2.49
CA MET A 228 7.95 6.45 -1.74
C MET A 228 9.19 5.54 -1.87
N GLY A 229 9.09 4.40 -2.56
CA GLY A 229 10.18 3.43 -2.71
C GLY A 229 10.29 2.43 -1.56
N LEU A 230 9.37 2.47 -0.60
CA LEU A 230 9.33 1.61 0.58
C LEU A 230 8.52 0.33 0.32
N ILE A 231 8.97 -0.46 -0.66
CA ILE A 231 8.21 -1.58 -1.22
C ILE A 231 8.00 -2.71 -0.21
N HIS A 232 8.99 -3.01 0.62
CA HIS A 232 8.86 -4.03 1.67
C HIS A 232 7.79 -3.65 2.71
N PHE A 233 7.66 -2.36 3.06
CA PHE A 233 6.58 -1.90 3.93
C PHE A 233 5.22 -1.90 3.21
N ALA A 234 5.17 -1.58 1.91
CA ALA A 234 3.94 -1.70 1.13
C ALA A 234 3.41 -3.13 1.14
N ILE A 235 4.29 -4.13 0.95
CA ILE A 235 3.88 -5.54 1.02
C ILE A 235 3.45 -5.90 2.43
N PHE A 236 4.18 -5.46 3.46
CA PHE A 236 3.78 -5.67 4.85
C PHE A 236 2.35 -5.18 5.12
N VAL A 237 1.97 -4.00 4.63
CA VAL A 237 0.61 -3.47 4.77
C VAL A 237 -0.42 -4.37 4.09
N VAL A 238 -0.15 -4.82 2.86
CA VAL A 238 -1.06 -5.71 2.10
C VAL A 238 -1.21 -7.09 2.74
N LEU A 239 -0.19 -7.58 3.45
CA LEU A 239 -0.28 -8.86 4.16
C LEU A 239 -1.35 -8.87 5.26
N HIS A 240 -1.82 -7.69 5.71
CA HIS A 240 -2.90 -7.57 6.68
C HIS A 240 -4.30 -7.75 6.07
N ILE A 241 -4.42 -7.85 4.74
CA ILE A 241 -5.69 -8.19 4.09
C ILE A 241 -6.13 -9.58 4.55
N THR A 242 -7.37 -9.68 5.02
CA THR A 242 -7.97 -10.92 5.56
C THR A 242 -8.15 -11.98 4.48
N ASP A 243 -8.75 -11.63 3.34
CA ASP A 243 -8.98 -12.55 2.22
C ASP A 243 -7.67 -12.99 1.56
N ASN A 244 -7.50 -14.31 1.41
CA ASN A 244 -6.29 -14.92 0.89
C ASN A 244 -6.11 -14.67 -0.62
N TYR A 245 -7.21 -14.66 -1.37
CA TYR A 245 -7.17 -14.40 -2.80
C TYR A 245 -6.76 -12.94 -3.07
N CYS A 246 -7.46 -11.98 -2.45
CA CYS A 246 -7.13 -10.56 -2.58
C CYS A 246 -5.73 -10.25 -2.08
N ARG A 247 -5.29 -10.85 -0.96
CA ARG A 247 -3.92 -10.68 -0.43
C ARG A 247 -2.88 -11.14 -1.42
N THR A 248 -3.03 -12.34 -1.98
CA THR A 248 -2.08 -12.87 -2.97
C THR A 248 -2.04 -12.01 -4.23
N SER A 249 -3.21 -11.63 -4.75
CA SER A 249 -3.32 -10.77 -5.93
C SER A 249 -2.67 -9.41 -5.72
N ALA A 250 -2.89 -8.77 -4.57
CA ALA A 250 -2.33 -7.46 -4.27
C ALA A 250 -0.81 -7.50 -4.06
N VAL A 251 -0.28 -8.58 -3.46
CA VAL A 251 1.18 -8.80 -3.36
C VAL A 251 1.79 -8.98 -4.75
N GLU A 252 1.17 -9.79 -5.62
CA GLU A 252 1.62 -9.97 -7.01
C GLU A 252 1.59 -8.65 -7.80
N GLU A 253 0.55 -7.84 -7.63
CA GLU A 253 0.40 -6.55 -8.30
C GLU A 253 1.47 -5.55 -7.88
N ILE A 254 1.75 -5.42 -6.58
CA ILE A 254 2.81 -4.53 -6.08
C ILE A 254 4.18 -5.02 -6.55
N LEU A 255 4.46 -6.32 -6.44
CA LEU A 255 5.74 -6.89 -6.84
C LEU A 255 6.00 -6.73 -8.35
N SER A 256 5.00 -6.97 -9.18
CA SER A 256 5.12 -6.81 -10.64
C SER A 256 5.26 -5.35 -11.05
N ARG A 257 4.42 -4.45 -10.50
CA ARG A 257 4.43 -3.01 -10.83
C ARG A 257 5.74 -2.33 -10.45
N TYR A 258 6.32 -2.72 -9.31
CA TYR A 258 7.54 -2.09 -8.78
C TYR A 258 8.81 -2.95 -8.98
N ALA A 259 8.74 -4.00 -9.82
CA ALA A 259 9.86 -4.90 -10.11
C ALA A 259 11.15 -4.16 -10.50
N LEU A 260 11.04 -3.12 -11.33
CA LEU A 260 12.18 -2.33 -11.81
C LEU A 260 12.84 -1.49 -10.72
N LYS A 261 12.06 -1.01 -9.75
CA LYS A 261 12.55 -0.21 -8.63
C LYS A 261 13.05 -1.07 -7.47
N THR A 262 12.77 -2.37 -7.49
CA THR A 262 13.13 -3.28 -6.41
C THR A 262 14.53 -3.83 -6.65
N GLY A 263 15.43 -3.61 -5.69
CA GLY A 263 16.75 -4.23 -5.68
C GLY A 263 16.75 -5.58 -4.97
N GLU A 264 17.80 -6.37 -5.21
CA GLU A 264 18.10 -7.61 -4.49
C GLU A 264 18.08 -7.52 -2.95
N PRO A 265 18.56 -6.44 -2.28
CA PRO A 265 18.44 -6.37 -0.82
C PRO A 265 16.98 -6.34 -0.36
N SER A 266 16.09 -5.69 -1.11
CA SER A 266 14.66 -5.65 -0.80
C SER A 266 14.03 -7.04 -0.93
N TYR A 267 14.37 -7.80 -1.99
CA TYR A 267 13.90 -9.18 -2.14
C TYR A 267 14.39 -10.11 -1.01
N ARG A 268 15.62 -9.91 -0.53
CA ARG A 268 16.13 -10.66 0.64
C ARG A 268 15.30 -10.36 1.89
N THR A 269 15.04 -9.09 2.19
CA THR A 269 14.20 -8.72 3.34
C THR A 269 12.77 -9.26 3.22
N MET A 270 12.20 -9.26 2.01
CA MET A 270 10.89 -9.84 1.74
C MET A 270 10.83 -11.35 1.99
N ARG A 271 11.90 -12.07 1.65
CA ARG A 271 12.01 -13.51 1.88
C ARG A 271 12.25 -13.84 3.35
N GLU A 272 13.19 -13.14 3.99
CA GLU A 272 13.64 -13.44 5.35
C GLU A 272 12.65 -12.92 6.41
N CYS A 273 12.15 -11.69 6.26
CA CYS A 273 11.31 -11.05 7.28
C CYS A 273 9.81 -11.20 7.01
N LEU A 274 9.38 -11.15 5.74
CA LEU A 274 7.95 -11.21 5.36
C LEU A 274 7.51 -12.60 4.90
N HIS A 275 8.44 -13.56 4.80
CA HIS A 275 8.19 -14.94 4.36
C HIS A 275 7.44 -15.05 3.03
N ILE A 276 7.71 -14.14 2.10
CA ILE A 276 7.11 -14.19 0.76
C ILE A 276 7.65 -15.41 0.00
N PRO A 277 6.78 -16.23 -0.64
CA PRO A 277 7.22 -17.35 -1.46
C PRO A 277 8.17 -16.93 -2.59
N GLU A 278 9.23 -17.70 -2.81
CA GLU A 278 10.23 -17.41 -3.85
C GLU A 278 9.58 -17.34 -5.24
N ARG A 279 8.53 -18.12 -5.50
CA ARG A 279 7.78 -18.06 -6.78
C ARG A 279 7.28 -16.65 -7.11
N LEU A 280 6.82 -15.87 -6.14
CA LEU A 280 6.30 -14.52 -6.39
C LEU A 280 7.43 -13.53 -6.64
N ILE A 281 8.54 -13.69 -5.93
CA ILE A 281 9.76 -12.89 -6.12
C ILE A 281 10.36 -13.18 -7.50
N ALA A 282 10.40 -14.45 -7.90
CA ALA A 282 10.83 -14.89 -9.22
C ALA A 282 9.99 -14.25 -10.35
N ARG A 283 8.66 -14.20 -10.20
CA ARG A 283 7.77 -13.51 -11.16
C ARG A 283 8.11 -12.02 -11.28
N ALA A 284 8.46 -11.35 -10.18
CA ALA A 284 8.91 -9.95 -10.21
C ALA A 284 10.25 -9.80 -10.94
N ARG A 285 11.24 -10.66 -10.64
CA ARG A 285 12.54 -10.66 -11.31
C ARG A 285 12.42 -10.92 -12.81
N TYR A 286 11.47 -11.76 -13.23
CA TYR A 286 11.15 -11.97 -14.64
C TYR A 286 10.78 -10.66 -15.37
N PHE A 287 9.91 -9.82 -14.78
CA PHE A 287 9.55 -8.54 -15.40
C PHE A 287 10.73 -7.58 -15.54
N ARG A 288 11.64 -7.60 -14.57
CA ARG A 288 12.89 -6.83 -14.65
C ARG A 288 13.79 -7.33 -15.78
N ALA A 289 14.04 -8.63 -15.86
CA ALA A 289 14.83 -9.23 -16.93
C ALA A 289 14.23 -8.97 -18.31
N LYS A 290 12.90 -8.92 -18.41
CA LYS A 290 12.17 -8.58 -19.65
C LYS A 290 12.47 -7.16 -20.14
N GLU A 291 12.58 -6.18 -19.25
CA GLU A 291 12.94 -4.81 -19.61
C GLU A 291 14.43 -4.67 -19.94
N GLU A 292 15.29 -5.45 -19.28
CA GLU A 292 16.73 -5.51 -19.57
C GLU A 292 17.02 -6.25 -20.91
N GLY A 293 16.08 -7.06 -21.40
CA GLY A 293 16.20 -7.83 -22.64
C GLY A 293 17.03 -9.11 -22.51
N ASP A 294 17.30 -9.57 -21.28
CA ASP A 294 18.05 -10.80 -21.02
C ASP A 294 17.13 -12.02 -21.07
N TYR A 295 17.07 -12.66 -22.24
CA TYR A 295 16.24 -13.85 -22.47
C TYR A 295 16.63 -15.05 -21.60
N HIS A 296 17.91 -15.20 -21.25
CA HIS A 296 18.39 -16.30 -20.41
C HIS A 296 17.87 -16.13 -18.97
N ALA A 297 18.04 -14.94 -18.39
CA ALA A 297 17.50 -14.62 -17.07
C ALA A 297 15.97 -14.68 -17.06
N MET A 298 15.30 -14.22 -18.13
CA MET A 298 13.86 -14.33 -18.27
C MET A 298 13.37 -15.78 -18.18
N CYS A 299 13.99 -16.70 -18.92
CA CYS A 299 13.59 -18.12 -18.91
C CYS A 299 13.81 -18.74 -17.52
N LYS A 300 14.97 -18.48 -16.91
CA LYS A 300 15.29 -18.94 -15.55
C LYS A 300 14.29 -18.45 -14.51
N PHE A 301 13.96 -17.16 -14.52
CA PHE A 301 13.00 -16.60 -13.58
C PHE A 301 11.57 -17.06 -13.84
N ALA A 302 11.17 -17.23 -15.10
CA ALA A 302 9.86 -17.77 -15.46
C ALA A 302 9.65 -19.20 -14.93
N ILE A 303 10.68 -20.06 -15.03
CA ILE A 303 10.67 -21.41 -14.45
C ILE A 303 10.53 -21.35 -12.93
N SER A 304 11.37 -20.56 -12.25
CA SER A 304 11.29 -20.42 -10.79
C SER A 304 9.99 -19.77 -10.29
N GLY A 305 9.30 -19.05 -11.18
CA GLY A 305 8.02 -18.39 -10.92
C GLY A 305 6.79 -19.23 -11.29
N GLU A 306 6.96 -20.51 -11.64
CA GLU A 306 5.89 -21.44 -12.07
C GLU A 306 5.12 -20.95 -13.32
N MET A 307 5.73 -20.10 -14.16
CA MET A 307 5.16 -19.59 -15.42
C MET A 307 5.66 -20.43 -16.60
N TYR A 308 5.30 -21.71 -16.61
CA TYR A 308 5.88 -22.70 -17.54
C TYR A 308 5.51 -22.46 -19.02
N ASP A 309 4.32 -21.94 -19.28
CA ASP A 309 3.86 -21.53 -20.61
C ASP A 309 4.73 -20.41 -21.20
N VAL A 310 5.00 -19.39 -20.39
CA VAL A 310 5.84 -18.25 -20.77
C VAL A 310 7.29 -18.69 -20.91
N ALA A 311 7.78 -19.53 -19.98
CA ALA A 311 9.12 -20.09 -20.01
C ALA A 311 9.36 -20.91 -21.28
N HIS A 312 8.42 -21.80 -21.64
CA HIS A 312 8.48 -22.62 -22.84
C HIS A 312 8.56 -21.77 -24.11
N ARG A 313 7.71 -20.74 -24.23
CA ARG A 313 7.74 -19.85 -25.39
C ARG A 313 9.09 -19.12 -25.51
N ILE A 314 9.61 -18.56 -24.42
CA ILE A 314 10.90 -17.84 -24.42
C ILE A 314 12.05 -18.80 -24.75
N PHE A 315 12.00 -20.01 -24.21
CA PHE A 315 12.99 -21.03 -24.49
C PHE A 315 13.04 -21.36 -26.00
N MET A 316 11.87 -21.55 -26.61
CA MET A 316 11.76 -21.86 -28.05
C MET A 316 12.11 -20.68 -28.95
N ASP A 317 11.74 -19.46 -28.55
CA ASP A 317 11.86 -18.28 -29.40
C ASP A 317 13.27 -17.70 -29.45
N SER A 318 13.98 -17.68 -28.31
CA SER A 318 15.28 -17.04 -28.20
C SER A 318 16.35 -17.91 -27.55
N VAL A 319 16.10 -18.49 -26.37
CA VAL A 319 17.18 -19.11 -25.57
C VAL A 319 17.77 -20.35 -26.22
N ALA A 320 16.94 -21.30 -26.68
CA ALA A 320 17.43 -22.52 -27.32
C ALA A 320 18.10 -22.25 -28.68
N PRO A 321 17.52 -21.42 -29.59
CA PRO A 321 18.22 -21.01 -30.81
C PRO A 321 19.58 -20.34 -30.55
N GLU A 322 19.63 -19.41 -29.59
CA GLU A 322 20.85 -18.67 -29.25
C GLU A 322 21.95 -19.58 -28.67
N ALA A 323 21.56 -20.50 -27.78
CA ALA A 323 22.45 -21.50 -27.20
C ALA A 323 23.04 -22.41 -28.27
N VAL A 324 22.23 -22.86 -29.25
CA VAL A 324 22.70 -23.68 -30.38
C VAL A 324 23.64 -22.89 -31.30
N THR A 325 23.37 -21.62 -31.58
CA THR A 325 24.27 -20.79 -32.42
C THR A 325 25.58 -20.43 -31.72
N SER A 326 25.58 -20.37 -30.39
CA SER A 326 26.73 -19.97 -29.58
C SER A 326 27.51 -21.17 -29.02
N ASP A 327 27.12 -22.40 -29.39
CA ASP A 327 27.67 -23.67 -28.87
C ASP A 327 27.60 -23.83 -27.33
N ASP A 328 26.67 -23.14 -26.67
CA ASP A 328 26.46 -23.27 -25.22
C ASP A 328 25.46 -24.39 -24.88
N TYR A 329 25.91 -25.62 -25.03
CA TYR A 329 25.08 -26.80 -24.75
C TYR A 329 24.82 -27.03 -23.26
N LYS A 330 25.56 -26.37 -22.36
CA LYS A 330 25.38 -26.54 -20.90
C LYS A 330 24.08 -25.90 -20.44
N THR A 331 23.84 -24.65 -20.84
CA THR A 331 22.60 -23.94 -20.50
C THR A 331 21.39 -24.59 -21.17
N LEU A 332 21.55 -25.10 -22.39
CA LEU A 332 20.52 -25.89 -23.07
C LEU A 332 20.12 -27.13 -22.27
N GLY A 333 21.11 -27.86 -21.73
CA GLY A 333 20.90 -29.05 -20.90
C GLY A 333 20.22 -28.77 -19.56
N GLU A 334 20.60 -27.67 -18.89
CA GLU A 334 19.97 -27.25 -17.63
C GLU A 334 18.48 -26.93 -17.83
N PHE A 335 18.14 -26.14 -18.85
CA PHE A 335 16.75 -25.81 -19.14
C PHE A 335 15.96 -27.00 -19.69
N SER A 336 16.56 -27.86 -20.52
CA SER A 336 15.89 -29.05 -21.07
C SER A 336 15.53 -30.06 -19.98
N ALA A 337 16.41 -30.25 -18.99
CA ALA A 337 16.14 -31.14 -17.87
C ALA A 337 14.96 -30.63 -17.01
N ILE A 338 14.93 -29.33 -16.71
CA ILE A 338 13.88 -28.74 -15.87
C ILE A 338 12.55 -28.72 -16.63
N LEU A 339 12.52 -28.22 -17.87
CA LEU A 339 11.30 -28.18 -18.67
C LEU A 339 10.80 -29.58 -19.05
N GLY A 340 11.70 -30.54 -19.27
CA GLY A 340 11.36 -31.94 -19.50
C GLY A 340 10.67 -32.60 -18.30
N SER A 341 11.03 -32.22 -17.07
CA SER A 341 10.35 -32.70 -15.85
C SER A 341 8.94 -32.14 -15.67
N VAL A 342 8.64 -30.99 -16.28
CA VAL A 342 7.36 -30.28 -16.20
C VAL A 342 6.56 -30.41 -17.50
N ALA A 343 6.97 -31.31 -18.40
CA ALA A 343 6.39 -31.52 -19.71
C ALA A 343 4.86 -31.70 -19.69
N ASP A 344 4.32 -32.37 -18.68
CA ASP A 344 2.89 -32.65 -18.53
C ASP A 344 2.03 -31.40 -18.26
N GLN A 345 2.64 -30.31 -17.78
CA GLN A 345 1.96 -29.07 -17.43
C GLN A 345 2.06 -28.02 -18.55
N ILE A 346 2.85 -28.28 -19.60
CA ILE A 346 3.10 -27.34 -20.69
C ILE A 346 2.22 -27.71 -21.90
N PRO A 347 1.32 -26.82 -22.35
CA PRO A 347 0.58 -27.04 -23.58
C PRO A 347 1.54 -27.07 -24.79
N GLU A 348 1.34 -28.02 -25.70
CA GLU A 348 2.12 -28.17 -26.95
C GLU A 348 3.62 -28.52 -26.76
N TRP A 349 3.99 -29.14 -25.64
CA TRP A 349 5.37 -29.60 -25.41
C TRP A 349 5.89 -30.57 -26.49
N GLY A 350 5.04 -31.51 -26.93
CA GLY A 350 5.40 -32.60 -27.84
C GLY A 350 5.98 -32.16 -29.20
N PRO A 351 5.30 -31.30 -29.99
CA PRO A 351 5.78 -30.94 -31.34
C PRO A 351 6.95 -29.95 -31.34
N LEU A 352 7.04 -29.04 -30.36
CA LEU A 352 7.95 -27.91 -30.37
C LEU A 352 9.03 -28.01 -29.28
N GLY A 353 8.62 -28.09 -28.01
CA GLY A 353 9.53 -28.14 -26.86
C GLY A 353 10.50 -29.31 -26.89
N ARG A 354 10.02 -30.49 -27.31
CA ARG A 354 10.82 -31.71 -27.43
C ARG A 354 11.95 -31.63 -28.47
N THR A 355 11.87 -30.75 -29.46
CA THR A 355 12.85 -30.70 -30.56
C THR A 355 14.25 -30.29 -30.09
N TYR A 356 14.36 -29.27 -29.24
CA TYR A 356 15.66 -28.85 -28.70
C TYR A 356 16.16 -29.79 -27.60
N VAL A 357 15.26 -30.43 -26.86
CA VAL A 357 15.61 -31.44 -25.85
C VAL A 357 16.16 -32.70 -26.52
N ASP A 358 15.47 -33.22 -27.54
CA ASP A 358 15.93 -34.37 -28.31
C ASP A 358 17.24 -34.06 -29.07
N PHE A 359 17.43 -32.81 -29.52
CA PHE A 359 18.72 -32.38 -30.09
C PHE A 359 19.84 -32.37 -29.05
N TYR A 360 19.58 -31.89 -27.82
CA TYR A 360 20.56 -31.98 -26.74
C TYR A 360 20.93 -33.44 -26.45
N HIS A 361 19.94 -34.33 -26.36
CA HIS A 361 20.17 -35.77 -26.18
C HIS A 361 20.95 -36.40 -27.33
N LEU A 362 20.67 -36.00 -28.57
CA LEU A 362 21.44 -36.43 -29.75
C LEU A 362 22.91 -35.98 -29.63
N HIS A 363 23.14 -34.71 -29.28
CA HIS A 363 24.50 -34.15 -29.18
C HIS A 363 25.30 -34.74 -28.01
N THR A 364 24.68 -34.97 -26.84
CA THR A 364 25.35 -35.67 -25.73
C THR A 364 25.58 -37.14 -26.06
N GLY A 365 24.59 -37.80 -26.68
CA GLY A 365 24.67 -39.19 -27.09
C GLY A 365 25.79 -39.44 -28.10
N ILE A 366 26.03 -38.52 -29.04
CA ILE A 366 27.15 -38.60 -30.00
C ILE A 366 28.53 -38.60 -29.31
N ARG A 367 28.66 -37.91 -28.18
CA ARG A 367 29.92 -37.83 -27.42
C ARG A 367 30.17 -39.04 -26.52
N GLU A 368 29.11 -39.76 -26.17
CA GLU A 368 29.13 -40.87 -25.20
C GLU A 368 28.89 -42.24 -25.85
N ILE A 369 29.02 -42.36 -27.18
CA ILE A 369 28.77 -43.63 -27.89
C ILE A 369 29.77 -44.71 -27.46
N VAL A 370 29.25 -45.79 -26.89
CA VAL A 370 30.04 -46.99 -26.53
C VAL A 370 29.52 -48.26 -27.20
N ASP A 371 28.24 -48.33 -27.62
CA ASP A 371 27.59 -49.57 -28.07
C ASP A 371 26.68 -49.38 -29.32
N ASP A 372 26.51 -50.43 -30.12
CA ASP A 372 25.72 -50.43 -31.37
C ASP A 372 24.22 -50.22 -31.12
N ALA A 373 23.71 -50.66 -29.95
CA ALA A 373 22.32 -50.42 -29.55
C ALA A 373 21.99 -48.92 -29.43
N GLN A 374 22.93 -48.14 -28.90
CA GLN A 374 22.80 -46.68 -28.75
C GLN A 374 22.81 -45.97 -30.11
N VAL A 375 23.51 -46.54 -31.10
CA VAL A 375 23.52 -46.01 -32.47
C VAL A 375 22.13 -46.09 -33.12
N THR A 376 21.42 -47.20 -32.91
CA THR A 376 20.03 -47.37 -33.38
C THR A 376 19.07 -46.36 -32.73
N GLU A 377 19.17 -46.15 -31.42
CA GLU A 377 18.34 -45.18 -30.69
C GLU A 377 18.63 -43.74 -31.13
N LEU A 378 19.90 -43.39 -31.36
CA LEU A 378 20.29 -42.09 -31.89
C LEU A 378 19.84 -41.86 -33.34
N LEU A 379 19.81 -42.91 -34.17
CA LEU A 379 19.26 -42.84 -35.53
C LEU A 379 17.75 -42.63 -35.52
N GLU A 380 17.00 -43.32 -34.65
CA GLU A 380 15.56 -43.11 -34.49
C GLU A 380 15.25 -41.67 -34.01
N LEU A 381 16.03 -41.16 -33.05
CA LEU A 381 15.97 -39.77 -32.60
C LEU A 381 16.28 -38.78 -33.74
N ALA A 382 17.30 -39.05 -34.55
CA ALA A 382 17.69 -38.22 -35.68
C ALA A 382 16.59 -38.14 -36.76
N TYR A 383 15.96 -39.26 -37.12
CA TYR A 383 14.83 -39.27 -38.07
C TYR A 383 13.58 -38.58 -37.50
N SER A 384 13.32 -38.74 -36.20
CA SER A 384 12.23 -38.05 -35.51
C SER A 384 12.43 -36.53 -35.49
N LEU A 385 13.68 -36.09 -35.29
CA LEU A 385 14.09 -34.69 -35.35
C LEU A 385 13.95 -34.12 -36.75
N GLU A 386 14.38 -34.84 -37.79
CA GLU A 386 14.25 -34.39 -39.19
C GLU A 386 12.79 -34.07 -39.56
N HIS A 387 11.87 -34.97 -39.20
CA HIS A 387 10.44 -34.75 -39.43
C HIS A 387 9.91 -33.54 -38.64
N ARG A 388 10.29 -33.36 -37.37
CA ARG A 388 9.84 -32.21 -36.56
C ARG A 388 10.43 -30.88 -37.02
N LEU A 389 11.70 -30.85 -37.41
CA LEU A 389 12.38 -29.66 -37.94
C LEU A 389 11.72 -29.18 -39.24
N SER A 390 11.28 -30.10 -40.11
CA SER A 390 10.53 -29.76 -41.33
C SER A 390 9.17 -29.11 -41.04
N SER A 391 8.59 -29.39 -39.88
CA SER A 391 7.31 -28.82 -39.42
C SER A 391 7.46 -27.54 -38.59
N MET A 392 8.69 -27.12 -38.27
CA MET A 392 8.95 -26.02 -37.35
C MET A 392 8.74 -24.66 -38.03
N ASN A 393 7.89 -23.82 -37.45
CA ASN A 393 7.66 -22.47 -37.97
C ASN A 393 8.79 -21.54 -37.51
N THR A 394 9.75 -21.26 -38.40
CA THR A 394 10.90 -20.38 -38.10
C THR A 394 10.53 -18.92 -38.31
N ARG A 395 10.44 -18.15 -37.21
CA ARG A 395 10.06 -16.74 -37.24
C ARG A 395 11.26 -15.80 -37.13
N THR A 396 12.31 -16.20 -36.40
CA THR A 396 13.49 -15.36 -36.17
C THR A 396 14.71 -15.82 -37.01
N PRO A 397 15.63 -14.91 -37.36
CA PRO A 397 16.89 -15.28 -38.03
C PRO A 397 17.71 -16.29 -37.21
N CYS A 398 17.74 -16.15 -35.89
CA CYS A 398 18.43 -17.08 -35.00
C CYS A 398 17.80 -18.48 -35.03
N GLN A 399 16.46 -18.58 -35.09
CA GLN A 399 15.77 -19.86 -35.28
C GLN A 399 16.10 -20.52 -36.63
N ARG A 400 16.25 -19.74 -37.70
CA ARG A 400 16.65 -20.29 -39.02
C ARG A 400 18.08 -20.82 -38.99
N LEU A 401 18.98 -20.11 -38.32
CA LEU A 401 20.36 -20.54 -38.14
C LEU A 401 20.45 -21.78 -37.26
N SER A 402 19.71 -21.82 -36.13
CA SER A 402 19.68 -22.99 -35.26
C SER A 402 19.14 -24.22 -35.98
N VAL A 403 18.03 -24.08 -36.74
CA VAL A 403 17.50 -25.18 -37.56
C VAL A 403 18.53 -25.63 -38.59
N SER A 404 19.23 -24.72 -39.27
CA SER A 404 20.27 -25.11 -40.23
C SER A 404 21.42 -25.87 -39.58
N ILE A 405 21.85 -25.48 -38.38
CA ILE A 405 22.90 -26.15 -37.62
C ILE A 405 22.44 -27.53 -37.19
N ILE A 406 21.23 -27.62 -36.63
CA ILE A 406 20.63 -28.89 -36.18
C ILE A 406 20.45 -29.83 -37.38
N SER A 407 19.88 -29.35 -38.50
CA SER A 407 19.70 -30.15 -39.72
C SER A 407 21.03 -30.64 -40.30
N ARG A 408 22.09 -29.82 -40.25
CA ARG A 408 23.44 -30.26 -40.65
C ARG A 408 23.95 -31.39 -39.77
N ILE A 409 23.85 -31.24 -38.45
CA ILE A 409 24.31 -32.27 -37.49
C ILE A 409 23.49 -33.56 -37.64
N VAL A 410 22.16 -33.45 -37.78
CA VAL A 410 21.28 -34.59 -38.05
C VAL A 410 21.68 -35.30 -39.35
N PHE A 411 21.96 -34.55 -40.42
CA PHE A 411 22.41 -35.12 -41.70
C PHE A 411 23.78 -35.80 -41.59
N GLU A 412 24.74 -35.19 -40.87
CA GLU A 412 26.06 -35.77 -40.62
C GLU A 412 25.97 -37.07 -39.81
N VAL A 413 25.07 -37.14 -38.82
CA VAL A 413 24.81 -38.35 -38.03
C VAL A 413 24.16 -39.43 -38.91
N VAL A 414 23.06 -39.10 -39.60
CA VAL A 414 22.35 -40.06 -40.44
C VAL A 414 23.28 -40.64 -41.51
N ASN A 415 24.08 -39.81 -42.19
CA ASN A 415 25.02 -40.30 -43.20
C ASN A 415 26.24 -40.99 -42.60
N GLY A 416 26.77 -40.49 -41.48
CA GLY A 416 27.94 -41.05 -40.81
C GLY A 416 27.70 -42.46 -40.25
N PHE A 417 26.49 -42.74 -39.75
CA PHE A 417 26.14 -44.07 -39.22
C PHE A 417 25.56 -45.02 -40.29
N THR A 418 24.87 -44.51 -41.31
CA THR A 418 24.41 -45.35 -42.44
C THR A 418 25.57 -45.77 -43.36
N SER A 419 26.60 -44.93 -43.53
CA SER A 419 27.80 -45.28 -44.31
C SER A 419 28.77 -46.19 -43.55
N LYS A 420 28.75 -46.20 -42.21
CA LYS A 420 29.51 -47.15 -41.39
C LYS A 420 29.02 -48.60 -41.48
N GLN A 421 27.80 -48.86 -41.95
CA GLN A 421 27.40 -50.22 -42.34
C GLN A 421 28.07 -50.67 -43.65
N ALA A 422 28.76 -49.79 -44.37
CA ALA A 422 29.40 -50.12 -45.65
C ALA A 422 30.93 -49.93 -45.68
N ILE A 423 31.54 -48.95 -45.00
CA ILE A 423 33.01 -48.75 -45.05
C ILE A 423 33.54 -48.14 -43.74
N ASP A 424 34.51 -48.81 -43.11
CA ASP A 424 35.37 -48.31 -42.03
C ASP A 424 36.09 -47.01 -42.44
N ILE A 425 35.74 -45.88 -41.83
CA ILE A 425 36.58 -44.68 -41.78
C ILE A 425 36.57 -44.13 -40.34
N PRO A 426 37.73 -43.79 -39.74
CA PRO A 426 37.79 -43.30 -38.37
C PRO A 426 37.32 -41.84 -38.31
N LEU A 427 36.30 -41.59 -37.48
CA LEU A 427 35.89 -40.25 -37.07
C LEU A 427 37.01 -39.63 -36.22
N LYS A 428 37.86 -38.80 -36.83
CA LYS A 428 38.58 -37.73 -36.12
C LYS A 428 37.81 -36.43 -36.34
N LEU A 429 37.06 -36.05 -35.33
CA LEU A 429 36.41 -34.75 -35.20
C LEU A 429 37.48 -33.74 -34.76
N ASP A 430 38.32 -33.24 -35.67
CA ASP A 430 39.24 -32.12 -35.34
C ASP A 430 39.70 -31.25 -36.54
N ASP A 431 39.56 -31.66 -37.80
CA ASP A 431 39.99 -30.82 -38.93
C ASP A 431 38.81 -30.07 -39.57
N GLY A 432 38.43 -28.95 -38.95
CA GLY A 432 37.42 -28.03 -39.50
C GLY A 432 37.30 -26.66 -38.82
N LEU A 433 38.06 -26.39 -37.76
CA LEU A 433 38.13 -25.09 -37.10
C LEU A 433 39.54 -24.50 -37.21
N THR A 434 39.96 -24.15 -38.42
CA THR A 434 41.05 -23.19 -38.63
C THR A 434 40.58 -22.06 -39.53
N VAL A 435 40.01 -21.04 -38.87
CA VAL A 435 40.36 -19.63 -39.07
C VAL A 435 40.62 -19.21 -40.53
N SER A 436 39.58 -18.70 -41.19
CA SER A 436 39.74 -17.75 -42.30
C SER A 436 40.11 -16.37 -41.76
N SER A 437 41.28 -16.26 -41.11
CA SER A 437 41.97 -14.97 -40.99
C SER A 437 42.97 -14.88 -42.14
N ARG A 438 42.57 -14.23 -43.24
CA ARG A 438 43.51 -13.60 -44.18
C ARG A 438 42.80 -12.58 -45.07
N THR A 439 43.08 -11.32 -44.72
CA THR A 439 43.43 -10.24 -45.65
C THR A 439 42.40 -9.82 -46.70
N CYS A 440 41.53 -8.88 -46.31
CA CYS A 440 41.06 -7.84 -47.23
C CYS A 440 42.13 -6.75 -47.34
N GLN A 441 43.07 -6.91 -48.27
CA GLN A 441 43.81 -5.82 -48.88
C GLN A 441 43.57 -5.94 -50.39
N ASN A 442 42.91 -4.95 -50.97
CA ASN A 442 43.19 -4.42 -52.30
C ASN A 442 42.41 -3.09 -52.47
N ASP A 443 43.19 -2.01 -52.37
CA ASP A 443 43.18 -0.86 -53.27
C ASP A 443 41.83 -0.21 -53.64
N VAL A 444 41.45 0.78 -52.83
CA VAL A 444 40.70 1.94 -53.34
C VAL A 444 41.67 3.11 -53.46
N VAL A 445 41.90 3.49 -54.71
CA VAL A 445 42.73 4.60 -55.19
C VAL A 445 42.33 5.92 -54.52
N MET A 446 43.36 6.67 -54.11
CA MET A 446 43.26 8.05 -53.64
C MET A 446 42.62 8.99 -54.68
N SER A 447 41.62 9.75 -54.27
CA SER A 447 41.39 11.11 -54.76
C SER A 447 41.00 12.03 -53.59
N LYS A 448 41.83 13.06 -53.37
CA LYS A 448 41.64 14.13 -52.38
C LYS A 448 40.44 15.01 -52.73
N PRO A 449 39.85 15.70 -51.75
CA PRO A 449 39.96 17.17 -51.71
C PRO A 449 40.34 17.65 -50.30
N VAL A 450 41.51 18.27 -50.10
CA VAL A 450 41.71 19.73 -50.03
C VAL A 450 40.70 20.44 -49.14
N LEU A 451 41.19 20.78 -47.94
CA LEU A 451 40.69 21.83 -47.06
C LEU A 451 40.73 23.19 -47.77
N SER A 452 39.58 23.86 -47.81
CA SER A 452 39.44 25.30 -47.56
C SER A 452 38.05 25.55 -47.02
#